data_AF-A0A955C5X6-F1
#
_entry.id   AF-A0A955C5X6-F1
#
_cell.length_a   1.000
_cell.length_b   1.000
_cell.length_c   1.000
_cell.angle_alpha   90.00
_cell.angle_beta   90.00
_cell.angle_gamma   90.00
#
_symmetry.space_group_name_H-M   'P 1'
#
loop_
_entity.id
_entity.type
_entity.pdbx_description
1 polymer ?
#
loop_
_entity_poly.entity_id
_entity_poly.type
_entity_poly.pdbx_seq_one_letter_code
_entity_poly.pdbx_strand_id
1 'polypeptide(L)'
;MSEIFHPLLALIASATDNQLAKYVEYLKEENKVLRARIPGQIHTKPEERERLLKYGKVIGRAIEELITIVSPATFYRWVRDEKNPKPKTKNPKGGQRKPEEIRALVIEVAKTTGFGYTRIIGELRKLGIRKISRQTVRNILKEEGIEPGPDRVNDNWET
;
A
#
# COMPACT_ATOMS: atom_id res chain seq x y z
N MET A 1 23.87 57.27 14.43
CA MET A 1 23.80 56.30 15.56
C MET A 1 23.22 54.93 15.15
N SER A 2 22.68 54.73 13.93
CA SER A 2 22.15 53.45 13.45
C SER A 2 23.20 52.37 13.15
N GLU A 3 24.45 52.76 12.84
CA GLU A 3 25.49 51.86 12.31
C GLU A 3 26.07 50.86 13.33
N ILE A 4 25.98 51.13 14.64
CA ILE A 4 26.62 50.30 15.69
C ILE A 4 25.64 49.25 16.24
N PHE A 5 24.34 49.53 16.22
CA PHE A 5 23.34 48.60 16.72
C PHE A 5 23.19 47.38 15.81
N HIS A 6 23.40 47.53 14.50
CA HIS A 6 23.30 46.42 13.55
C HIS A 6 24.33 45.29 13.78
N PRO A 7 25.64 45.55 13.90
CA PRO A 7 26.62 44.50 14.15
C PRO A 7 26.47 43.85 15.52
N LEU A 8 26.03 44.60 16.55
CA LEU A 8 25.78 44.06 17.88
C LEU A 8 24.55 43.15 17.89
N LEU A 9 23.46 43.54 17.21
CA LEU A 9 22.28 42.70 17.03
C LEU A 9 22.60 41.45 16.21
N ALA A 10 23.41 41.56 15.15
CA ALA A 10 23.87 40.42 14.37
C ALA A 10 24.74 39.45 15.18
N LEU A 11 25.63 39.97 16.04
CA LEU A 11 26.43 39.16 16.95
C LEU A 11 25.55 38.40 17.94
N ILE A 12 24.61 39.09 18.59
CA ILE A 12 23.67 38.45 19.53
C ILE A 12 22.83 37.39 18.80
N ALA A 13 22.28 37.70 17.63
CA ALA A 13 21.52 36.74 16.82
C ALA A 13 22.36 35.51 16.45
N SER A 14 23.60 35.71 15.98
CA SER A 14 24.51 34.60 15.65
C SER A 14 24.91 33.76 16.86
N ALA A 15 25.06 34.37 18.03
CA ALA A 15 25.36 33.67 19.27
C ALA A 15 24.16 32.83 19.74
N THR A 16 22.94 33.39 19.63
CA THR A 16 21.70 32.65 19.93
C THR A 16 21.46 31.51 18.95
N ASP A 17 21.74 31.70 17.66
CA ASP A 17 21.59 30.66 16.63
C ASP A 17 22.54 29.49 16.88
N ASN A 18 23.77 29.78 17.33
CA ASN A 18 24.74 28.75 17.69
C ASN A 18 24.30 27.96 18.94
N GLN A 19 23.74 28.64 19.96
CA GLN A 19 23.19 27.94 21.13
C GLN A 19 22.00 27.06 20.75
N LEU A 20 21.08 27.56 19.93
CA LEU A 20 19.94 26.79 19.42
C LEU A 20 20.38 25.57 18.61
N ALA A 21 21.40 25.71 17.76
CA ALA A 21 21.96 24.60 17.00
C ALA A 21 22.47 23.48 17.91
N LYS A 22 23.20 23.83 18.98
CA LYS A 22 23.68 22.85 19.98
C LYS A 22 22.52 22.16 20.70
N TYR A 23 21.45 22.89 21.02
CA TYR A 23 20.27 22.31 21.67
C TYR A 23 19.57 21.31 20.74
N VAL A 24 19.42 21.66 19.46
CA VAL A 24 18.85 20.77 18.45
C VAL A 24 19.72 19.52 18.26
N GLU A 25 21.04 19.66 18.22
CA GLU A 25 21.97 18.54 18.09
C GLU A 25 21.85 17.57 19.28
N TYR A 26 21.83 18.10 20.50
CA TYR A 26 21.60 17.30 21.70
C TYR A 26 20.25 16.55 21.64
N LEU A 27 19.16 17.23 21.29
CA LEU A 27 17.84 16.63 21.17
C LEU A 27 17.77 15.57 20.06
N LYS A 28 18.52 15.74 18.96
CA LYS A 28 18.65 14.71 17.90
C LYS A 28 19.32 13.46 18.45
N GLU A 29 20.41 13.61 19.21
CA GLU A 29 21.12 12.48 19.83
C GLU A 29 20.27 11.78 20.90
N GLU A 30 19.60 12.54 21.76
CA GLU A 30 18.68 11.98 22.75
C GLU A 30 17.56 11.17 22.09
N ASN A 31 16.95 11.70 21.01
CA ASN A 31 15.96 10.96 20.22
C ASN A 31 16.53 9.67 19.61
N LYS A 32 17.78 9.67 19.12
CA LYS A 32 18.43 8.44 18.63
C LYS A 32 18.56 7.40 19.74
N VAL A 33 19.00 7.81 20.93
CA VAL A 33 19.13 6.93 22.10
C VAL A 33 17.77 6.36 22.52
N LEU A 34 16.74 7.18 22.61
CA LEU A 34 15.39 6.74 22.97
C LEU A 34 14.82 5.76 21.94
N ARG A 35 15.04 6.02 20.64
CA ARG A 35 14.59 5.13 19.57
C ARG A 35 15.31 3.79 19.58
N ALA A 36 16.60 3.77 19.88
CA ALA A 36 17.37 2.52 19.99
C ALA A 36 16.86 1.61 21.12
N ARG A 37 16.21 2.17 22.15
CA ARG A 37 15.61 1.41 23.26
C ARG A 37 14.22 0.85 22.95
N ILE A 38 13.54 1.35 21.93
CA ILE A 38 12.18 0.90 21.57
C ILE A 38 12.31 -0.33 20.67
N PRO A 39 11.76 -1.50 21.06
CA PRO A 39 11.79 -2.68 20.21
C PRO A 39 10.84 -2.51 19.01
N GLY A 40 11.37 -2.70 17.81
CA GLY A 40 10.60 -2.72 16.57
C GLY A 40 10.35 -1.36 15.91
N GLN A 41 9.49 -1.35 14.90
CA GLN A 41 9.21 -0.16 14.10
C GLN A 41 8.16 0.73 14.78
N ILE A 42 8.46 2.02 14.91
CA ILE A 42 7.52 3.02 15.43
C ILE A 42 6.46 3.30 14.36
N HIS A 43 5.24 2.84 14.63
CA HIS A 43 4.07 3.11 13.80
C HIS A 43 3.37 4.38 14.30
N THR A 44 3.18 5.33 13.39
CA THR A 44 2.52 6.60 13.73
C THR A 44 1.00 6.44 13.76
N LYS A 45 0.38 6.93 14.83
CA LYS A 45 -1.07 7.07 14.94
C LYS A 45 -1.56 8.29 14.14
N PRO A 46 -2.84 8.36 13.75
CA PRO A 46 -3.40 9.53 13.05
C PRO A 46 -3.12 10.86 13.75
N GLU A 47 -3.31 10.92 15.07
CA GLU A 47 -3.06 12.12 15.89
C GLU A 47 -1.58 12.54 15.93
N GLU A 48 -0.67 11.57 15.92
CA GLU A 48 0.78 11.82 15.88
C GLU A 48 1.18 12.34 14.50
N ARG A 49 0.61 11.76 13.44
CA ARG A 49 0.78 12.24 12.06
C ARG A 49 0.34 13.70 11.93
N GLU A 50 -0.82 14.07 12.47
CA GLU A 50 -1.31 15.46 12.45
C GLU A 50 -0.36 16.42 13.16
N ARG A 51 0.15 16.03 14.34
CA ARG A 51 1.16 16.81 15.07
C ARG A 51 2.44 17.00 14.26
N LEU A 52 2.95 15.92 13.67
CA LEU A 52 4.15 15.98 12.82
C LEU A 52 3.94 16.88 11.60
N LEU A 53 2.77 16.82 10.96
CA LEU A 53 2.45 17.69 9.82
C LEU A 53 2.34 19.16 10.24
N LYS A 54 1.70 19.45 11.38
CA LYS A 54 1.54 20.81 11.89
C LYS A 54 2.88 21.51 12.07
N TYR A 55 3.84 20.87 12.73
CA TYR A 55 5.16 21.46 12.97
C TYR A 55 6.10 21.31 11.77
N GLY A 56 6.07 20.18 11.07
CA GLY A 56 7.00 19.89 9.98
C GLY A 56 6.81 20.75 8.73
N LYS A 57 5.58 21.21 8.44
CA LYS A 57 5.32 22.08 7.27
C LYS A 57 6.03 23.43 7.37
N VAL A 58 6.12 23.98 8.58
CA VAL A 58 6.73 25.30 8.83
C VAL A 58 8.24 25.26 8.57
N ILE A 59 8.87 24.10 8.81
CA ILE A 59 10.31 23.88 8.63
C ILE A 59 10.71 23.82 7.14
N GLY A 60 9.80 23.42 6.25
CA GLY A 60 10.08 23.31 4.81
C GLY A 60 11.10 22.21 4.50
N ARG A 61 12.09 22.48 3.63
CA ARG A 61 13.05 21.48 3.14
C ARG A 61 14.01 20.97 4.23
N ALA A 62 14.30 21.77 5.25
CA ALA A 62 15.16 21.39 6.37
C ALA A 62 14.57 20.23 7.21
N ILE A 63 13.31 19.83 6.97
CA ILE A 63 12.69 18.68 7.61
C ILE A 63 13.44 17.38 7.33
N GLU A 64 14.13 17.28 6.18
CA GLU A 64 14.91 16.11 5.79
C GLU A 64 16.03 15.78 6.79
N GLU A 65 16.59 16.80 7.46
CA GLU A 65 17.65 16.66 8.46
C GLU A 65 17.12 16.41 9.88
N LEU A 66 15.81 16.62 10.10
CA LEU A 66 15.15 16.53 11.40
C LEU A 66 14.27 15.29 11.53
N ILE A 67 13.69 14.81 10.43
CA ILE A 67 12.70 13.75 10.46
C ILE A 67 13.36 12.39 10.64
N THR A 68 13.09 11.76 11.80
CA THR A 68 13.66 10.44 12.15
C THR A 68 12.58 9.37 12.30
N ILE A 69 11.32 9.76 12.53
CA ILE A 69 10.21 8.82 12.77
C ILE A 69 9.69 8.20 11.49
N VAL A 70 9.56 9.00 10.44
CA VAL A 70 9.09 8.55 9.12
C VAL A 70 10.06 9.01 8.04
N SER A 71 10.08 8.34 6.89
CA SER A 71 10.89 8.80 5.77
C SER A 71 10.40 10.16 5.25
N PRO A 72 11.29 11.05 4.79
CA PRO A 72 10.90 12.33 4.18
C PRO A 72 9.87 12.16 3.06
N ALA A 73 10.03 11.12 2.23
CA ALA A 73 9.08 10.78 1.17
C ALA A 73 7.67 10.48 1.72
N THR A 74 7.57 9.80 2.87
CA THR A 74 6.30 9.53 3.55
C THR A 74 5.66 10.81 4.06
N PHE A 75 6.47 11.69 4.65
CA PHE A 75 6.00 12.99 5.12
C PHE A 75 5.45 13.84 3.98
N TYR A 76 6.19 13.97 2.87
CA TYR A 76 5.69 14.71 1.70
C TYR A 76 4.45 14.08 1.08
N ARG A 77 4.33 12.75 1.07
CA ARG A 77 3.09 12.07 0.69
C ARG A 77 1.93 12.51 1.59
N TRP A 78 2.13 12.53 2.90
CA TRP A 78 1.09 12.95 3.84
C TRP A 78 0.69 14.42 3.67
N VAL A 79 1.65 15.32 3.40
CA VAL A 79 1.37 16.72 3.08
C VAL A 79 0.50 16.85 1.82
N ARG A 80 0.74 16.01 0.80
CA ARG A 80 -0.08 15.99 -0.42
C ARG A 80 -1.48 15.42 -0.16
N ASP A 81 -1.57 14.33 0.59
CA ASP A 81 -2.84 13.67 0.92
C ASP A 81 -3.78 14.60 1.70
N GLU A 82 -3.23 15.48 2.54
CA GLU A 82 -4.00 16.45 3.30
C GLU A 82 -4.53 17.59 2.43
N LYS A 83 -3.73 18.08 1.46
CA LYS A 83 -4.17 19.13 0.52
C LYS A 83 -5.20 18.61 -0.48
N ASN A 84 -5.07 17.35 -0.89
CA ASN A 84 -5.93 16.70 -1.86
C ASN A 84 -6.37 15.34 -1.32
N PRO A 85 -7.43 15.29 -0.50
CA PRO A 85 -7.98 14.04 -0.01
C PRO A 85 -8.67 13.32 -1.17
N LYS A 86 -7.89 12.64 -2.01
CA LYS A 86 -8.43 11.73 -3.01
C LYS A 86 -8.97 10.50 -2.27
N PRO A 87 -10.18 10.02 -2.60
CA PRO A 87 -10.62 8.73 -2.10
C PRO A 87 -9.58 7.69 -2.52
N LYS A 88 -9.06 6.94 -1.54
CA LYS A 88 -8.18 5.80 -1.84
C LYS A 88 -8.99 4.85 -2.70
N THR A 89 -8.67 4.79 -4.00
CA THR A 89 -9.21 3.77 -4.89
C THR A 89 -8.85 2.44 -4.26
N LYS A 90 -9.85 1.72 -3.73
CA LYS A 90 -9.69 0.34 -3.33
C LYS A 90 -9.30 -0.39 -4.61
N ASN A 91 -8.00 -0.58 -4.85
CA ASN A 91 -7.55 -1.54 -5.84
C ASN A 91 -8.19 -2.85 -5.41
N PRO A 92 -9.12 -3.43 -6.18
CA PRO A 92 -9.72 -4.69 -5.82
C PRO A 92 -8.57 -5.69 -5.67
N LYS A 93 -8.36 -6.18 -4.44
CA LYS A 93 -7.42 -7.28 -4.17
C LYS A 93 -8.02 -8.51 -4.85
N GLY A 94 -7.65 -8.72 -6.10
CA GLY A 94 -8.23 -9.71 -6.97
C GLY A 94 -8.46 -9.07 -8.32
N GLY A 95 -7.70 -9.48 -9.32
CA GLY A 95 -7.86 -9.00 -10.69
C GLY A 95 -9.32 -9.04 -11.14
N GLN A 96 -9.66 -8.25 -12.15
CA GLN A 96 -11.02 -8.16 -12.68
C GLN A 96 -11.63 -9.56 -12.82
N ARG A 97 -12.77 -9.79 -12.15
CA ARG A 97 -13.55 -11.01 -12.34
C ARG A 97 -13.80 -11.18 -13.84
N LYS A 98 -13.80 -12.42 -14.33
CA LYS A 98 -14.18 -12.67 -15.73
C LYS A 98 -15.59 -12.10 -15.98
N PRO A 99 -15.88 -11.61 -17.20
CA PRO A 99 -17.20 -11.10 -17.57
C PRO A 99 -18.32 -12.03 -17.09
N GLU A 100 -19.43 -11.45 -16.63
CA GLU A 100 -20.57 -12.21 -16.11
C GLU A 100 -21.12 -13.21 -17.13
N GLU A 101 -21.10 -12.84 -18.41
CA GLU A 101 -21.47 -13.70 -19.54
C GLU A 101 -20.68 -15.01 -19.56
N ILE A 102 -19.36 -14.94 -19.34
CA ILE A 102 -18.50 -16.13 -19.30
C ILE A 102 -18.83 -17.00 -18.08
N ARG A 103 -19.13 -16.37 -16.93
CA ARG A 103 -19.53 -17.10 -15.73
C ARG A 103 -20.87 -17.81 -15.93
N ALA A 104 -21.86 -17.11 -16.46
CA ALA A 104 -23.17 -17.65 -16.76
C ALA A 104 -23.06 -18.87 -17.68
N LEU A 105 -22.26 -18.76 -18.75
CA LEU A 105 -22.02 -19.87 -19.68
C LEU A 105 -21.35 -21.08 -18.99
N VAL A 106 -20.35 -20.85 -18.13
CA VAL A 106 -19.71 -21.94 -17.35
C VAL A 106 -20.73 -22.65 -16.45
N ILE A 107 -21.58 -21.88 -15.78
CA ILE A 107 -22.61 -22.39 -14.85
C ILE A 107 -23.67 -23.17 -15.62
N GLU A 108 -24.14 -22.63 -16.74
CA GLU A 108 -25.15 -23.26 -17.58
C GLU A 108 -24.66 -24.59 -18.14
N VAL A 109 -23.45 -24.63 -18.70
CA VAL A 109 -22.84 -25.87 -19.21
C VAL A 109 -22.70 -26.89 -18.08
N ALA A 110 -22.25 -26.48 -16.89
CA ALA A 110 -22.11 -27.40 -15.76
C ALA A 110 -23.46 -27.97 -15.30
N LYS A 111 -24.52 -27.16 -15.24
CA LYS A 111 -25.87 -27.59 -14.82
C LYS A 111 -26.55 -28.50 -15.83
N THR A 112 -26.42 -28.24 -17.13
CA THR A 112 -27.11 -29.01 -18.18
C THR A 112 -26.41 -30.33 -18.51
N THR A 113 -25.09 -30.39 -18.40
CA THR A 113 -24.32 -31.57 -18.86
C THR A 113 -23.63 -32.36 -17.75
N GLY A 114 -23.43 -31.78 -16.57
CA GLY A 114 -22.67 -32.43 -15.48
C GLY A 114 -21.19 -32.65 -15.81
N PHE A 115 -20.62 -31.92 -16.78
CA PHE A 115 -19.24 -32.11 -17.22
C PHE A 115 -18.21 -31.77 -16.14
N GLY A 116 -17.11 -32.56 -16.11
CA GLY A 116 -15.91 -32.25 -15.35
C GLY A 116 -15.19 -31.00 -15.86
N TYR A 117 -14.32 -30.42 -15.02
CA TYR A 117 -13.66 -29.13 -15.29
C TYR A 117 -12.95 -29.07 -16.65
N THR A 118 -12.27 -30.15 -17.02
CA THR A 118 -11.46 -30.21 -18.25
C THR A 118 -12.35 -30.19 -19.50
N ARG A 119 -13.51 -30.85 -19.42
CA ARG A 119 -14.46 -30.94 -20.52
C ARG A 119 -15.17 -29.60 -20.75
N ILE A 120 -15.54 -28.90 -19.67
CA ILE A 120 -16.10 -27.53 -19.74
C ILE A 120 -15.13 -26.59 -20.48
N ILE A 121 -13.83 -26.63 -20.17
CA ILE A 121 -12.82 -25.82 -20.87
C ILE A 121 -12.76 -26.17 -22.36
N GLY A 122 -12.84 -27.47 -22.69
CA GLY A 122 -12.86 -27.94 -24.07
C GLY A 122 -14.03 -27.36 -24.86
N GLU A 123 -15.24 -27.37 -24.30
CA GLU A 123 -16.42 -26.78 -24.95
C GLU A 123 -16.31 -25.26 -25.09
N LEU A 124 -15.82 -24.56 -24.05
CA LEU A 124 -15.57 -23.11 -24.12
C LEU A 124 -14.53 -22.75 -25.20
N ARG A 125 -13.50 -23.58 -25.40
CA ARG A 125 -12.51 -23.37 -26.46
C ARG A 125 -13.10 -23.53 -27.86
N LYS A 126 -14.05 -24.45 -28.05
CA LYS A 126 -14.78 -24.60 -29.33
C LYS A 126 -15.61 -23.36 -29.65
N LEU A 127 -16.16 -22.72 -28.63
CA LEU A 127 -16.88 -21.44 -28.74
C LEU A 127 -15.96 -20.21 -28.90
N GLY A 128 -14.64 -20.42 -29.09
CA GLY A 128 -13.66 -19.35 -29.29
C GLY A 128 -13.13 -18.73 -28.00
N ILE A 129 -13.59 -19.16 -26.82
CA ILE A 129 -13.18 -18.60 -25.53
C ILE A 129 -11.92 -19.32 -25.03
N ARG A 130 -10.75 -18.77 -25.37
CA ARG A 130 -9.44 -19.39 -25.07
C ARG A 130 -8.81 -18.96 -23.74
N LYS A 131 -9.22 -17.80 -23.19
CA LYS A 131 -8.59 -17.16 -22.01
C LYS A 131 -9.23 -17.56 -20.67
N ILE A 132 -9.42 -18.86 -20.44
CA ILE A 132 -9.96 -19.44 -19.21
C ILE A 132 -9.08 -20.61 -18.76
N SER A 133 -8.65 -20.59 -17.50
CA SER A 133 -7.90 -21.69 -16.89
C SER A 133 -8.84 -22.62 -16.12
N ARG A 134 -8.38 -23.86 -15.88
CA ARG A 134 -9.11 -24.83 -15.06
C ARG A 134 -9.38 -24.32 -13.65
N GLN A 135 -8.44 -23.57 -13.07
CA GLN A 135 -8.62 -22.96 -11.75
C GLN A 135 -9.73 -21.89 -11.77
N THR A 136 -9.87 -21.13 -12.86
CA THR A 136 -10.96 -20.17 -13.01
C THR A 136 -12.32 -20.86 -13.05
N VAL A 137 -12.47 -21.95 -13.82
CA VAL A 137 -13.72 -22.74 -13.86
C VAL A 137 -14.02 -23.33 -12.48
N ARG A 138 -13.01 -23.92 -11.81
CA ARG A 138 -13.16 -24.44 -10.44
C ARG A 138 -13.63 -23.38 -9.46
N ASN A 139 -13.02 -22.18 -9.47
CA ASN A 139 -13.42 -21.09 -8.58
C ASN A 139 -14.86 -20.63 -8.86
N ILE A 140 -15.26 -20.51 -10.13
CA ILE A 140 -16.63 -20.12 -10.52
C ILE A 140 -17.64 -21.16 -10.00
N LEU A 141 -17.39 -22.45 -10.24
CA LEU A 141 -18.32 -23.51 -9.82
C LEU A 141 -18.36 -23.66 -8.29
N LYS A 142 -17.22 -23.50 -7.62
CA LYS A 142 -17.15 -23.52 -6.15
C LYS A 142 -17.89 -22.36 -5.50
N GLU A 143 -17.82 -21.16 -6.09
CA GLU A 143 -18.58 -19.99 -5.63
C GLU A 143 -20.09 -20.21 -5.76
N GLU A 144 -20.53 -20.97 -6.76
CA GLU A 144 -21.94 -21.31 -7.01
C GLU A 144 -22.39 -22.61 -6.32
N GLY A 145 -21.51 -23.30 -5.59
CA GLY A 145 -21.82 -24.54 -4.89
C GLY A 145 -22.10 -25.74 -5.81
N ILE A 146 -21.64 -25.71 -7.06
CA ILE A 146 -21.85 -26.78 -8.04
C ILE A 146 -20.64 -27.72 -8.00
N GLU A 147 -20.88 -28.99 -7.67
CA GLU A 147 -19.89 -30.05 -7.86
C GLU A 147 -19.98 -30.56 -9.31
N PRO A 148 -18.95 -30.33 -10.15
CA PRO A 148 -18.96 -30.89 -11.48
C PRO A 148 -18.77 -32.40 -11.43
N GLY A 149 -19.24 -33.07 -12.48
CA GLY A 149 -19.08 -34.51 -12.59
C GLY A 149 -17.62 -34.96 -12.54
N PRO A 150 -17.39 -36.24 -12.19
CA PRO A 150 -16.05 -36.78 -12.02
C PRO A 150 -15.21 -36.52 -13.26
N ASP A 151 -14.05 -35.87 -13.09
CA ASP A 151 -13.03 -35.89 -14.13
C ASP A 151 -12.60 -37.35 -14.29
N ARG A 152 -12.93 -37.95 -15.43
CA ARG A 152 -12.41 -39.27 -15.82
C ARG A 152 -10.92 -39.12 -16.15
N VAL A 153 -10.11 -38.92 -15.12
CA VAL A 153 -8.67 -39.11 -15.17
C VAL A 153 -8.37 -40.26 -14.23
N ASN A 154 -8.79 -41.45 -14.66
CA ASN A 154 -8.08 -42.68 -14.34
C ASN A 154 -7.10 -42.85 -15.52
N ASP A 155 -6.00 -42.11 -15.47
CA ASP A 155 -4.85 -42.36 -16.33
C ASP A 155 -3.95 -43.35 -15.58
N ASN A 156 -4.50 -44.53 -15.29
CA ASN A 156 -3.75 -45.65 -14.76
C ASN A 156 -3.26 -46.44 -15.97
N TRP A 157 -2.16 -45.99 -16.59
CA TRP A 157 -1.40 -46.84 -17.47
C TRP A 157 -0.59 -47.79 -16.59
N GLU A 158 -1.18 -48.91 -16.19
CA GLU A 158 -0.38 -50.07 -15.82
C GLU A 158 0.33 -50.54 -17.09
N THR A 159 1.65 -50.43 -17.10
CA THR A 159 2.56 -51.20 -17.95
C THR A 159 3.76 -51.57 -17.11
#